data_AF-A0A968Z9W3-F1
#
_entry.id   AF-A0A968Z9W3-F1
#
_cell.length_a   1.000
_cell.length_b   1.000
_cell.length_c   1.000
_cell.angle_alpha   90.00
_cell.angle_beta   90.00
_cell.angle_gamma   90.00
#
_symmetry.space_group_name_H-M   'P 1'
#
loop_
_entity.id
_entity.type
_entity.pdbx_description
1 polymer ?
#
loop_
_entity_poly.entity_id
_entity_poly.type
_entity_poly.pdbx_seq_one_letter_code
_entity_poly.pdbx_strand_id
1 'polypeptide(L)'
;MSNRPLRLEVTVNSSEPRLLEGLDYWLQLGLISESHVRWVAKQYLTCPLPELVTESTVLQRPPRDFTPETVTPVLLTPVRQRNNLFSQAWQSFKDEISIRWWLFLGLFLVVASSGGMAATQWQRFPDTLQYGILWSYTLIFWIVGFWANRQEGLRLTAQTLQTIALLLIPVNFWAMDGLGGNPLSWITIAIASISLTTIYFFYRQSSQSIFLFFNFIGLSYLHWGWEWKEYPAIAVYIGVVVTAIILRFFSQQQANASPVKINPGFVIYALSVLLIRAIFIVNLPIQQLGLAIGVCGWLMQGASFEEQGGQGGQGASFEGQGGQGGQGGQGRDFSDSQFLNHQSPITNRQFPNRQSPVTKTLEIIGAILLFIAWLVCLTETFPWQAMGVSLLGLHFFTQRLRRDWLRRDLFAIFIIGWQAHFLIGRLIPGGI
;
A
#
# COMPACT_ATOMS: atom_id res chain seq x y z
N MET A 1 -54.76 19.92 -8.29
CA MET A 1 -53.42 19.30 -8.21
C MET A 1 -53.32 18.61 -6.86
N SER A 2 -53.12 17.28 -6.87
CA SER A 2 -53.21 16.42 -5.69
C SER A 2 -51.89 16.50 -4.90
N ASN A 3 -51.96 16.98 -3.65
CA ASN A 3 -50.82 17.20 -2.79
C ASN A 3 -50.47 15.87 -2.09
N ARG A 4 -49.61 15.05 -2.71
CA ARG A 4 -49.13 13.80 -2.10
C ARG A 4 -47.93 14.14 -1.19
N PRO A 5 -47.98 13.83 0.12
CA PRO A 5 -46.82 14.01 0.98
C PRO A 5 -45.71 13.03 0.57
N LEU A 6 -44.57 13.57 0.17
CA LEU A 6 -43.35 12.81 -0.09
C LEU A 6 -42.80 12.32 1.26
N ARG A 7 -42.78 10.99 1.45
CA ARG A 7 -42.18 10.35 2.63
C ARG A 7 -40.81 9.83 2.23
N LEU A 8 -39.76 10.46 2.74
CA LEU A 8 -38.36 10.02 2.59
C LEU A 8 -37.96 9.26 3.85
N GLU A 9 -37.56 8.01 3.69
CA GLU A 9 -37.00 7.20 4.78
C GLU A 9 -35.49 7.08 4.56
N VAL A 10 -34.70 7.54 5.53
CA VAL A 10 -33.24 7.53 5.48
C VAL A 10 -32.71 6.81 6.70
N THR A 11 -32.00 5.71 6.47
CA THR A 11 -31.38 4.90 7.54
C THR A 11 -29.94 5.36 7.72
N VAL A 12 -29.61 5.95 8.88
CA VAL A 12 -28.26 6.41 9.20
C VAL A 12 -27.83 5.91 10.58
N ASN A 13 -26.53 5.64 10.73
CA ASN A 13 -25.95 5.21 12.00
C ASN A 13 -25.79 6.42 12.95
N SER A 14 -26.31 6.30 14.17
CA SER A 14 -26.26 7.35 15.21
C SER A 14 -24.84 7.69 15.68
N SER A 15 -23.84 6.88 15.32
CA SER A 15 -22.43 7.09 15.69
C SER A 15 -21.64 7.93 14.67
N GLU A 16 -22.26 8.36 13.56
CA GLU A 16 -21.55 9.05 12.48
C GLU A 16 -21.51 10.58 12.72
N PRO A 17 -20.31 11.21 12.84
CA PRO A 17 -20.20 12.63 13.22
C PRO A 17 -20.75 13.59 12.16
N ARG A 18 -20.89 13.15 10.91
CA ARG A 18 -21.45 13.95 9.79
C ARG A 18 -22.98 14.03 9.80
N LEU A 19 -23.66 13.24 10.64
CA LEU A 19 -25.12 13.24 10.74
C LEU A 19 -25.66 14.58 11.25
N LEU A 20 -24.96 15.21 12.20
CA LEU A 20 -25.33 16.53 12.72
C LEU A 20 -25.18 17.62 11.66
N GLU A 21 -24.14 17.53 10.83
CA GLU A 21 -23.91 18.46 9.71
C GLU A 21 -25.00 18.31 8.63
N GLY A 22 -25.39 17.07 8.30
CA GLY A 22 -26.49 16.81 7.36
C GLY A 22 -27.85 17.31 7.84
N LEU A 23 -28.16 17.16 9.13
CA LEU A 23 -29.38 17.70 9.75
C LEU A 23 -29.41 19.23 9.67
N ASP A 24 -28.28 19.90 9.87
CA ASP A 24 -28.19 21.36 9.79
C ASP A 24 -28.43 21.85 8.35
N TYR A 25 -27.87 21.18 7.34
CA TYR A 25 -28.17 21.50 5.93
C TYR A 25 -29.65 21.34 5.60
N TRP A 26 -30.32 20.29 6.09
CA TRP A 26 -31.75 20.07 5.83
C TRP A 26 -32.64 21.12 6.52
N LEU A 27 -32.20 21.64 7.66
CA LEU A 27 -32.86 22.74 8.35
C LEU A 27 -32.68 24.05 7.56
N GLN A 28 -31.48 24.32 7.03
CA GLN A 28 -31.22 25.49 6.17
C GLN A 28 -32.01 25.43 4.84
N LEU A 29 -32.22 24.24 4.30
CA LEU A 29 -33.02 23.99 3.09
C LEU A 29 -34.55 24.04 3.36
N GLY A 30 -34.98 24.20 4.62
CA GLY A 30 -36.39 24.24 5.00
C GLY A 30 -37.13 22.91 4.82
N LEU A 31 -36.39 21.80 4.64
CA LEU A 31 -36.94 20.45 4.45
C LEU A 31 -37.39 19.84 5.78
N ILE A 32 -36.81 20.29 6.91
CA ILE A 32 -37.17 19.87 8.26
C ILE A 32 -37.34 21.10 9.16
N SER A 33 -38.25 21.00 10.14
CA SER A 33 -38.46 22.04 11.14
C SER A 33 -37.64 21.78 12.40
N GLU A 34 -37.40 22.82 13.19
CA GLU A 34 -36.69 22.73 14.47
C GLU A 34 -37.33 21.72 15.45
N SER A 35 -38.66 21.58 15.40
CA SER A 35 -39.40 20.58 16.17
C SER A 35 -39.05 19.13 15.78
N HIS A 36 -38.83 18.86 14.49
CA HIS A 36 -38.43 17.53 14.01
C HIS A 36 -36.99 17.20 14.43
N VAL A 37 -36.07 18.17 14.35
CA VAL A 37 -34.68 17.98 14.82
C VAL A 37 -34.63 17.66 16.31
N ARG A 38 -35.40 18.37 17.14
CA ARG A 38 -35.50 18.09 18.58
C ARG A 38 -36.06 16.71 18.89
N TRP A 39 -37.01 16.23 18.08
CA TRP A 39 -37.57 14.90 18.23
C TRP A 39 -36.55 13.80 17.90
N VAL A 40 -35.82 13.93 16.78
CA VAL A 40 -34.76 12.99 16.38
C VAL A 40 -33.64 12.95 17.41
N ALA A 41 -33.22 14.12 17.92
CA ALA A 41 -32.16 14.19 18.92
C ALA A 41 -32.53 13.48 20.24
N LYS A 42 -33.79 13.61 20.68
CA LYS A 42 -34.30 12.94 21.89
C LYS A 42 -34.47 11.43 21.74
N GLN A 43 -34.73 10.93 20.53
CA GLN A 43 -35.01 9.51 20.32
C GLN A 43 -33.74 8.72 19.98
N TYR A 44 -32.83 9.32 19.21
CA TYR A 44 -31.73 8.58 18.59
C TYR A 44 -30.32 9.10 18.95
N LEU A 45 -30.21 10.30 19.56
CA LEU A 45 -28.92 10.94 19.88
C LEU A 45 -28.71 11.17 21.39
N THR A 46 -29.54 10.57 22.24
CA THR A 46 -29.36 10.58 23.70
C THR A 46 -28.71 9.29 24.17
N CYS A 47 -27.64 9.41 24.94
CA CYS A 47 -27.10 8.32 25.74
C CYS A 47 -27.56 8.49 27.20
N PRO A 48 -27.94 7.41 27.91
CA PRO A 48 -28.08 7.47 29.36
C PRO A 48 -26.74 7.86 29.97
N LEU A 49 -26.76 8.86 30.85
CA LEU A 49 -25.57 9.30 31.59
C LEU A 49 -25.05 8.10 32.41
N PRO A 50 -23.76 7.72 32.33
CA PRO A 50 -23.23 6.59 33.09
C PRO A 50 -23.47 6.80 34.58
N GLU A 51 -24.23 5.89 35.18
CA GLU A 51 -24.52 5.87 36.60
C GLU A 51 -23.20 5.62 37.36
N LEU A 52 -22.76 6.61 38.13
CA LEU A 52 -21.63 6.48 39.05
C LEU A 52 -21.96 5.36 40.03
N VAL A 53 -21.38 4.17 39.82
CA VAL A 53 -21.37 3.07 40.78
C VAL A 53 -20.66 3.57 42.03
N THR A 54 -21.44 4.16 42.93
CA THR A 54 -21.01 4.47 44.28
C THR A 54 -21.12 3.17 45.04
N GLU A 55 -20.00 2.47 45.18
CA GLU A 55 -19.81 1.36 46.11
C GLU A 55 -20.22 1.85 47.52
N SER A 56 -21.48 1.64 47.86
CA SER A 56 -22.01 1.94 49.19
C SER A 56 -21.62 0.80 50.10
N THR A 57 -20.52 1.01 50.82
CA THR A 57 -20.19 0.26 52.03
C THR A 57 -21.39 0.32 52.96
N VAL A 58 -21.99 -0.84 53.22
CA VAL A 58 -23.04 -1.04 54.20
C VAL A 58 -22.49 -0.66 55.57
N LEU A 59 -22.89 0.50 56.08
CA LEU A 59 -22.91 0.80 57.51
C LEU A 59 -24.26 1.40 57.88
N GLN A 60 -24.86 0.81 58.91
CA GLN A 60 -26.24 0.97 59.35
C GLN A 60 -26.51 2.29 60.10
N ARG A 61 -27.77 2.79 59.92
CA ARG A 61 -28.68 3.41 60.94
C ARG A 61 -28.49 4.92 61.27
N PRO A 62 -29.49 5.68 61.82
CA PRO A 62 -30.97 5.54 61.97
C PRO A 62 -31.81 6.63 61.25
N PRO A 63 -33.16 6.57 61.31
CA PRO A 63 -34.07 7.48 60.60
C PRO A 63 -34.24 8.82 61.33
N ARG A 64 -34.31 9.92 60.59
CA ARG A 64 -34.78 11.23 61.08
C ARG A 64 -35.72 11.89 60.07
N ASP A 65 -36.99 11.78 60.42
CA ASP A 65 -38.09 12.74 60.36
C ASP A 65 -38.08 13.82 59.27
N PHE A 66 -39.16 13.75 58.51
CA PHE A 66 -39.65 14.74 57.56
C PHE A 66 -39.96 16.08 58.26
N THR A 67 -39.40 17.17 57.74
CA THR A 67 -40.02 18.51 57.80
C THR A 67 -39.73 19.24 56.48
N PRO A 68 -40.74 19.82 55.81
CA PRO A 68 -40.53 20.56 54.57
C PRO A 68 -40.23 22.03 54.89
N GLU A 69 -38.96 22.43 54.85
CA GLU A 69 -38.61 23.85 54.84
C GLU A 69 -38.73 24.43 53.42
N THR A 70 -39.61 25.41 53.32
CA THR A 70 -39.81 26.26 52.14
C THR A 70 -38.56 27.11 51.94
N VAL A 71 -37.77 26.82 50.91
CA VAL A 71 -36.61 27.63 50.53
C VAL A 71 -36.95 28.42 49.27
N THR A 72 -37.17 29.72 49.46
CA THR A 72 -37.06 30.78 48.45
C THR A 72 -35.81 30.60 47.58
N PRO A 73 -35.89 30.68 46.24
CA PRO A 73 -34.69 30.60 45.41
C PRO A 73 -33.90 31.91 45.53
N VAL A 74 -32.83 31.89 46.32
CA VAL A 74 -31.74 32.85 46.18
C VAL A 74 -31.13 32.62 44.80
N LEU A 75 -31.10 33.68 44.00
CA LEU A 75 -30.42 33.75 42.71
C LEU A 75 -28.91 33.54 42.94
N LEU A 76 -28.46 32.29 43.02
CA LEU A 76 -27.05 31.95 42.89
C LEU A 76 -26.74 31.92 41.40
N THR A 77 -26.25 33.04 40.88
CA THR A 77 -25.47 33.02 39.65
C THR A 77 -24.39 31.95 39.80
N PRO A 78 -24.34 30.92 38.94
CA PRO A 78 -23.20 30.02 38.95
C PRO A 78 -22.01 30.84 38.49
N VAL A 79 -21.09 31.16 39.40
CA VAL A 79 -19.72 31.48 39.01
C VAL A 79 -19.25 30.26 38.26
N ARG A 80 -19.18 30.40 36.94
CA ARG A 80 -18.72 29.38 36.01
C ARG A 80 -17.27 29.07 36.39
N GLN A 81 -17.06 28.10 37.28
CA GLN A 81 -15.77 27.44 37.40
C GLN A 81 -15.51 26.85 36.01
N ARG A 82 -14.59 27.51 35.30
CA ARG A 82 -14.05 27.04 34.03
C ARG A 82 -13.25 25.80 34.40
N ASN A 83 -13.95 24.66 34.44
CA ASN A 83 -13.35 23.38 34.70
C ASN A 83 -12.22 23.20 33.70
N ASN A 84 -11.05 23.12 34.26
CA ASN A 84 -9.78 23.05 33.57
C ASN A 84 -9.62 21.58 33.13
N LEU A 85 -10.54 21.12 32.26
CA LEU A 85 -10.62 19.74 31.79
C LEU A 85 -9.33 19.31 31.10
N PHE A 86 -8.66 20.26 30.43
CA PHE A 86 -7.32 20.05 29.90
C PHE A 86 -6.27 19.90 30.99
N SER A 87 -6.37 20.59 32.12
CA SER A 87 -5.40 20.38 33.21
C SER A 87 -5.67 19.07 33.95
N GLN A 88 -6.93 18.68 34.15
CA GLN A 88 -7.28 17.38 34.74
C GLN A 88 -6.89 16.21 33.83
N ALA A 89 -7.20 16.28 32.52
CA ALA A 89 -6.75 15.26 31.56
C ALA A 89 -5.22 15.24 31.42
N TRP A 90 -4.56 16.40 31.43
CA TRP A 90 -3.10 16.50 31.42
C TRP A 90 -2.45 15.99 32.69
N GLN A 91 -3.10 16.15 33.85
CA GLN A 91 -2.67 15.62 35.14
C GLN A 91 -2.83 14.10 35.20
N SER A 92 -3.99 13.55 34.82
CA SER A 92 -4.21 12.10 34.72
C SER A 92 -3.29 11.45 33.67
N PHE A 93 -3.04 12.14 32.55
CA PHE A 93 -2.07 11.70 31.54
C PHE A 93 -0.64 11.76 32.11
N LYS A 94 -0.22 12.82 32.82
CA LYS A 94 1.10 12.91 33.49
C LYS A 94 1.32 11.81 34.53
N ASP A 95 0.30 11.50 35.31
CA ASP A 95 0.38 10.54 36.41
C ASP A 95 0.48 9.10 35.88
N GLU A 96 -0.24 8.77 34.79
CA GLU A 96 -0.12 7.45 34.13
C GLU A 96 1.10 7.33 33.20
N ILE A 97 1.48 8.40 32.49
CA ILE A 97 2.64 8.38 31.58
C ILE A 97 3.95 8.40 32.34
N SER A 98 4.10 9.15 33.43
CA SER A 98 5.41 9.26 34.06
C SER A 98 5.94 7.91 34.54
N ILE A 99 5.13 7.07 35.20
CA ILE A 99 5.60 5.78 35.75
C ILE A 99 5.91 4.78 34.64
N ARG A 100 5.04 4.66 33.62
CA ARG A 100 5.25 3.73 32.50
C ARG A 100 6.35 4.20 31.54
N TRP A 101 6.53 5.51 31.34
CA TRP A 101 7.65 6.03 30.56
C TRP A 101 8.98 5.91 31.28
N TRP A 102 9.07 6.07 32.60
CA TRP A 102 10.32 5.82 33.33
C TRP A 102 10.73 4.35 33.27
N LEU A 103 9.77 3.42 33.34
CA LEU A 103 10.02 1.99 33.11
C LEU A 103 10.40 1.69 31.66
N PHE A 104 9.71 2.29 30.69
CA PHE A 104 10.05 2.14 29.28
C PHE A 104 11.42 2.74 28.96
N LEU A 105 11.77 3.89 29.54
CA LEU A 105 13.07 4.54 29.41
C LEU A 105 14.17 3.72 30.07
N GLY A 106 13.92 3.14 31.24
CA GLY A 106 14.85 2.22 31.91
C GLY A 106 15.06 0.94 31.10
N LEU A 107 13.98 0.30 30.62
CA LEU A 107 14.06 -0.86 29.75
C LEU A 107 14.76 -0.53 28.43
N PHE A 108 14.42 0.61 27.82
CA PHE A 108 15.06 1.10 26.60
C PHE A 108 16.55 1.36 26.83
N LEU A 109 16.93 1.97 27.95
CA LEU A 109 18.33 2.21 28.29
C LEU A 109 19.08 0.89 28.51
N VAL A 110 18.48 -0.08 29.18
CA VAL A 110 19.06 -1.43 29.37
C VAL A 110 19.20 -2.15 28.02
N VAL A 111 18.17 -2.14 27.19
CA VAL A 111 18.17 -2.78 25.87
C VAL A 111 19.12 -2.07 24.92
N ALA A 112 19.18 -0.73 24.92
CA ALA A 112 20.11 0.06 24.12
C ALA A 112 21.55 -0.10 24.60
N SER A 113 21.77 -0.22 25.93
CA SER A 113 23.09 -0.49 26.48
C SER A 113 23.54 -1.93 26.19
N SER A 114 22.64 -2.91 26.27
CA SER A 114 22.91 -4.31 25.92
C SER A 114 23.13 -4.46 24.41
N GLY A 115 22.29 -3.82 23.59
CA GLY A 115 22.41 -3.78 22.14
C GLY A 115 23.64 -3.02 21.68
N GLY A 116 23.99 -1.91 22.35
CA GLY A 116 25.23 -1.16 22.11
C GLY A 116 26.47 -1.98 22.45
N MET A 117 26.46 -2.70 23.59
CA MET A 117 27.52 -3.65 23.94
C MET A 117 27.62 -4.78 22.92
N ALA A 118 26.51 -5.38 22.52
CA ALA A 118 26.47 -6.40 21.48
C ALA A 118 26.97 -5.87 20.12
N ALA A 119 26.67 -4.61 19.78
CA ALA A 119 27.15 -3.95 18.57
C ALA A 119 28.67 -3.72 18.61
N THR A 120 29.24 -3.31 19.75
CA THR A 120 30.71 -3.16 19.89
C THR A 120 31.45 -4.50 19.82
N GLN A 121 30.80 -5.60 20.21
CA GLN A 121 31.34 -6.94 20.10
C GLN A 121 30.95 -7.67 18.81
N TRP A 122 30.17 -7.02 17.93
CA TRP A 122 29.59 -7.65 16.75
C TRP A 122 30.65 -8.27 15.84
N GLN A 123 31.76 -7.55 15.64
CA GLN A 123 32.89 -7.99 14.82
C GLN A 123 33.66 -9.20 15.41
N ARG A 124 33.50 -9.50 16.71
CA ARG A 124 34.16 -10.66 17.34
C ARG A 124 33.41 -11.96 17.12
N PHE A 125 32.14 -11.90 16.73
CA PHE A 125 31.35 -13.09 16.46
C PHE A 125 31.65 -13.62 15.05
N PRO A 126 31.66 -14.95 14.86
CA PRO A 126 31.85 -15.53 13.54
C PRO A 126 30.73 -15.08 12.59
N ASP A 127 31.05 -14.90 11.31
CA ASP A 127 30.13 -14.39 10.28
C ASP A 127 28.83 -15.20 10.22
N THR A 128 28.93 -16.52 10.44
CA THR A 128 27.77 -17.42 10.51
C THR A 128 26.79 -17.06 11.61
N LEU A 129 27.28 -16.62 12.79
CA LEU A 129 26.43 -16.23 13.91
C LEU A 129 25.82 -14.84 13.68
N GLN A 130 26.58 -13.91 13.10
CA GLN A 130 26.06 -12.61 12.70
C GLN A 130 24.89 -12.76 11.71
N TYR A 131 25.06 -13.62 10.70
CA TYR A 131 23.99 -13.99 9.77
C TYR A 131 22.83 -14.72 10.47
N GLY A 132 23.15 -15.66 11.36
CA GLY A 132 22.16 -16.44 12.10
C GLY A 132 21.16 -15.58 12.86
N ILE A 133 21.58 -14.40 13.34
CA ILE A 133 20.69 -13.43 14.00
C ILE A 133 19.67 -12.86 13.00
N LEU A 134 20.12 -12.40 11.82
CA LEU A 134 19.22 -11.90 10.76
C LEU A 134 18.22 -12.97 10.31
N TRP A 135 18.70 -14.19 10.10
CA TRP A 135 17.86 -15.32 9.72
C TRP A 135 16.83 -15.63 10.80
N SER A 136 17.25 -15.62 12.07
CA SER A 136 16.35 -15.84 13.22
C SER A 136 15.25 -14.79 13.31
N TYR A 137 15.55 -13.51 13.12
CA TYR A 137 14.52 -12.46 13.09
C TYR A 137 13.50 -12.71 11.99
N THR A 138 13.97 -13.14 10.81
CA THR A 138 13.10 -13.45 9.67
C THR A 138 12.14 -14.60 10.00
N LEU A 139 12.66 -15.66 10.63
CA LEU A 139 11.86 -16.79 11.10
C LEU A 139 10.86 -16.40 12.19
N ILE A 140 11.30 -15.64 13.19
CA ILE A 140 10.43 -15.19 14.29
C ILE A 140 9.29 -14.33 13.75
N PHE A 141 9.58 -13.37 12.87
CA PHE A 141 8.55 -12.54 12.24
C PHE A 141 7.57 -13.35 11.41
N TRP A 142 8.04 -14.36 10.68
CA TRP A 142 7.17 -15.26 9.95
C TRP A 142 6.28 -16.11 10.89
N ILE A 143 6.86 -16.73 11.93
CA ILE A 143 6.13 -17.59 12.88
C ILE A 143 5.10 -16.77 13.66
N VAL A 144 5.51 -15.65 14.26
CA VAL A 144 4.63 -14.77 15.03
C VAL A 144 3.57 -14.17 14.12
N GLY A 145 3.93 -13.80 12.89
CA GLY A 145 2.98 -13.25 11.92
C GLY A 145 1.95 -14.30 11.50
N PHE A 146 2.38 -15.53 11.25
CA PHE A 146 1.49 -16.67 10.97
C PHE A 146 0.55 -16.98 12.14
N TRP A 147 1.07 -16.98 13.36
CA TRP A 147 0.28 -17.20 14.57
C TRP A 147 -0.72 -16.07 14.82
N ALA A 148 -0.29 -14.81 14.71
CA ALA A 148 -1.13 -13.63 14.88
C ALA A 148 -2.24 -13.55 13.83
N ASN A 149 -2.02 -14.05 12.61
CA ASN A 149 -3.02 -14.07 11.55
C ASN A 149 -4.24 -14.95 11.89
N ARG A 150 -4.08 -15.90 12.82
CA ARG A 150 -5.18 -16.73 13.34
C ARG A 150 -6.07 -15.99 14.33
N GLN A 151 -5.66 -14.82 14.83
CA GLN A 151 -6.43 -14.02 15.78
C GLN A 151 -7.18 -12.90 15.07
N GLU A 152 -8.49 -12.79 15.29
CA GLU A 152 -9.35 -11.85 14.57
C GLU A 152 -8.99 -10.38 14.83
N GLY A 153 -8.51 -10.05 16.04
CA GLY A 153 -8.13 -8.69 16.43
C GLY A 153 -6.74 -8.22 16.00
N LEU A 154 -5.86 -9.12 15.52
CA LEU A 154 -4.45 -8.81 15.23
C LEU A 154 -4.06 -9.00 13.76
N ARG A 155 -5.03 -9.13 12.86
CA ARG A 155 -4.78 -9.39 11.43
C ARG A 155 -3.92 -8.32 10.76
N LEU A 156 -4.10 -7.05 11.11
CA LEU A 156 -3.29 -5.97 10.56
C LEU A 156 -1.82 -6.12 10.98
N THR A 157 -1.57 -6.35 12.27
CA THR A 157 -0.23 -6.60 12.80
C THR A 157 0.39 -7.85 12.17
N ALA A 158 -0.38 -8.93 12.02
CA ALA A 158 0.05 -10.16 11.36
C ALA A 158 0.50 -9.92 9.91
N GLN A 159 -0.29 -9.17 9.13
CA GLN A 159 0.04 -8.80 7.75
C GLN A 159 1.31 -7.94 7.68
N THR A 160 1.46 -6.97 8.58
CA THR A 160 2.68 -6.15 8.62
C THR A 160 3.92 -6.99 8.93
N LEU A 161 3.82 -7.90 9.90
CA LEU A 161 4.96 -8.73 10.32
C LEU A 161 5.35 -9.74 9.23
N GLN A 162 4.38 -10.34 8.57
CA GLN A 162 4.62 -11.21 7.42
C GLN A 162 5.21 -10.43 6.24
N THR A 163 4.72 -9.22 5.96
CA THR A 163 5.29 -8.35 4.91
C THR A 163 6.74 -8.03 5.20
N ILE A 164 7.06 -7.66 6.44
CA ILE A 164 8.44 -7.41 6.89
C ILE A 164 9.30 -8.67 6.70
N ALA A 165 8.80 -9.85 7.10
CA ALA A 165 9.53 -11.10 6.92
C ALA A 165 9.86 -11.37 5.43
N LEU A 166 8.95 -11.05 4.51
CA LEU A 166 9.17 -11.19 3.07
C LEU A 166 10.15 -10.16 2.50
N LEU A 167 10.08 -8.92 2.96
CA LEU A 167 11.04 -7.88 2.58
C LEU A 167 12.45 -8.23 3.06
N LEU A 168 12.57 -8.96 4.16
CA LEU A 168 13.86 -9.46 4.63
C LEU A 168 14.42 -10.58 3.73
N ILE A 169 13.64 -11.25 2.87
CA ILE A 169 14.14 -12.38 2.08
C ILE A 169 15.28 -11.95 1.14
N PRO A 170 15.14 -10.95 0.23
CA PRO A 170 16.25 -10.53 -0.62
C PRO A 170 17.47 -10.06 0.18
N VAL A 171 17.24 -9.41 1.33
CA VAL A 171 18.30 -8.95 2.23
C VAL A 171 19.04 -10.12 2.87
N ASN A 172 18.35 -11.20 3.23
CA ASN A 172 18.98 -12.43 3.73
C ASN A 172 19.87 -13.07 2.66
N PHE A 173 19.37 -13.17 1.43
CA PHE A 173 20.16 -13.73 0.32
C PHE A 173 21.39 -12.88 0.00
N TRP A 174 21.28 -11.57 0.08
CA TRP A 174 22.44 -10.69 0.03
C TRP A 174 23.41 -10.97 1.18
N ALA A 175 22.95 -11.04 2.42
CA ALA A 175 23.83 -11.30 3.58
C ALA A 175 24.56 -12.66 3.47
N MET A 176 23.94 -13.67 2.85
CA MET A 176 24.57 -14.97 2.61
C MET A 176 25.78 -14.91 1.69
N ASP A 177 25.85 -13.96 0.75
CA ASP A 177 26.99 -13.80 -0.15
C ASP A 177 28.26 -13.35 0.59
N GLY A 178 28.11 -12.72 1.77
CA GLY A 178 29.23 -12.35 2.63
C GLY A 178 29.71 -13.47 3.56
N LEU A 179 29.06 -14.63 3.56
CA LEU A 179 29.48 -15.76 4.39
C LEU A 179 30.69 -16.44 3.74
N GLY A 180 31.86 -16.34 4.39
CA GLY A 180 33.09 -16.96 3.90
C GLY A 180 32.98 -18.49 3.71
N GLY A 181 33.96 -19.07 3.01
CA GLY A 181 33.98 -20.46 2.54
C GLY A 181 34.10 -21.57 3.60
N ASN A 182 33.73 -21.33 4.87
CA ASN A 182 33.76 -22.35 5.92
C ASN A 182 32.69 -23.44 5.66
N PRO A 183 32.95 -24.73 6.01
CA PRO A 183 31.96 -25.80 5.83
C PRO A 183 30.63 -25.53 6.55
N LEU A 184 30.69 -24.93 7.74
CA LEU A 184 29.52 -24.54 8.51
C LEU A 184 28.69 -23.47 7.77
N SER A 185 29.35 -22.49 7.14
CA SER A 185 28.69 -21.44 6.35
C SER A 185 27.90 -22.02 5.20
N TRP A 186 28.48 -22.98 4.45
CA TRP A 186 27.77 -23.66 3.36
C TRP A 186 26.51 -24.39 3.83
N ILE A 187 26.58 -25.06 4.98
CA ILE A 187 25.41 -25.72 5.59
C ILE A 187 24.36 -24.67 5.97
N THR A 188 24.77 -23.55 6.58
CA THR A 188 23.82 -22.49 6.93
C THR A 188 23.18 -21.83 5.72
N ILE A 189 23.93 -21.59 4.64
CA ILE A 189 23.41 -21.07 3.37
C ILE A 189 22.38 -22.05 2.79
N ALA A 190 22.68 -23.35 2.77
CA ALA A 190 21.78 -24.36 2.25
C ALA A 190 20.47 -24.43 3.06
N ILE A 191 20.57 -24.53 4.39
CA ILE A 191 19.39 -24.60 5.27
C ILE A 191 18.56 -23.32 5.16
N ALA A 192 19.22 -22.16 5.24
CA ALA A 192 18.52 -20.90 5.24
C ALA A 192 17.87 -20.59 3.88
N SER A 193 18.54 -20.85 2.75
CA SER A 193 17.94 -20.65 1.41
C SER A 193 16.73 -21.55 1.17
N ILE A 194 16.78 -22.82 1.57
CA ILE A 194 15.63 -23.74 1.53
C ILE A 194 14.50 -23.20 2.41
N SER A 195 14.81 -22.77 3.64
CA SER A 195 13.80 -22.24 4.56
C SER A 195 13.12 -20.98 4.03
N LEU A 196 13.86 -20.01 3.48
CA LEU A 196 13.33 -18.75 2.97
C LEU A 196 12.49 -18.95 1.70
N THR A 197 12.94 -19.83 0.81
CA THR A 197 12.16 -20.22 -0.38
C THR A 197 10.85 -20.90 0.01
N THR A 198 10.92 -21.78 1.02
CA THR A 198 9.74 -22.47 1.56
C THR A 198 8.77 -21.50 2.22
N ILE A 199 9.27 -20.53 2.99
CA ILE A 199 8.46 -19.47 3.62
C ILE A 199 7.70 -18.67 2.56
N TYR A 200 8.39 -18.24 1.51
CA TYR A 200 7.74 -17.50 0.42
C TYR A 200 6.71 -18.35 -0.33
N PHE A 201 7.00 -19.64 -0.53
CA PHE A 201 6.06 -20.58 -1.13
C PHE A 201 4.78 -20.74 -0.29
N PHE A 202 4.89 -20.87 1.03
CA PHE A 202 3.73 -20.95 1.93
C PHE A 202 2.95 -19.63 2.01
N TYR A 203 3.63 -18.50 1.86
CA TYR A 203 2.97 -17.19 1.82
C TYR A 203 2.26 -16.92 0.49
N ARG A 204 2.60 -17.66 -0.57
CA ARG A 204 2.01 -17.48 -1.89
C ARG A 204 0.50 -17.62 -1.82
N GLN A 205 -0.19 -16.48 -1.95
CA GLN A 205 -1.64 -16.47 -2.05
C GLN A 205 -2.03 -17.16 -3.37
N SER A 206 -3.05 -18.02 -3.33
CA SER A 206 -3.51 -18.86 -4.47
C SER A 206 -3.70 -18.08 -5.80
N SER A 207 -3.97 -16.78 -5.71
CA SER A 207 -4.13 -15.88 -6.86
C SER A 207 -2.83 -15.33 -7.47
N GLN A 208 -1.65 -15.54 -6.88
CA GLN A 208 -0.40 -15.01 -7.46
C GLN A 208 0.13 -15.89 -8.59
N SER A 209 0.50 -15.25 -9.71
CA SER A 209 1.06 -15.95 -10.86
C SER A 209 2.38 -16.64 -10.48
N ILE A 210 2.55 -17.86 -10.95
CA ILE A 210 3.75 -18.66 -10.67
C ILE A 210 5.02 -17.99 -11.22
N PHE A 211 4.89 -17.19 -12.28
CA PHE A 211 5.97 -16.42 -12.88
C PHE A 211 6.53 -15.35 -11.93
N LEU A 212 5.67 -14.63 -11.18
CA LEU A 212 6.14 -13.67 -10.19
C LEU A 212 6.87 -14.34 -9.04
N PHE A 213 6.41 -15.53 -8.64
CA PHE A 213 7.08 -16.31 -7.60
C PHE A 213 8.51 -16.64 -8.02
N PHE A 214 8.70 -17.20 -9.21
CA PHE A 214 10.03 -17.50 -9.74
C PHE A 214 10.86 -16.26 -9.96
N ASN A 215 10.26 -15.13 -10.37
CA ASN A 215 10.98 -13.88 -10.53
C ASN A 215 11.52 -13.35 -9.19
N PHE A 216 10.69 -13.31 -8.14
CA PHE A 216 11.11 -12.83 -6.83
C PHE A 216 12.21 -13.69 -6.21
N ILE A 217 12.06 -15.01 -6.28
CA ILE A 217 13.09 -15.94 -5.81
C ILE A 217 14.34 -15.82 -6.69
N GLY A 218 14.20 -15.77 -8.00
CA GLY A 218 15.32 -15.56 -8.92
C GLY A 218 16.12 -14.30 -8.59
N LEU A 219 15.45 -13.16 -8.41
CA LEU A 219 16.08 -11.90 -7.99
C LEU A 219 16.82 -12.04 -6.66
N SER A 220 16.30 -12.84 -5.73
CA SER A 220 16.97 -13.10 -4.46
C SER A 220 18.24 -13.93 -4.66
N TYR A 221 18.20 -15.01 -5.45
CA TYR A 221 19.36 -15.85 -5.75
C TYR A 221 20.45 -15.12 -6.57
N LEU A 222 20.06 -14.13 -7.38
CA LEU A 222 20.98 -13.29 -8.15
C LEU A 222 21.96 -12.49 -7.29
N HIS A 223 21.76 -12.43 -5.97
CA HIS A 223 22.69 -11.81 -5.03
C HIS A 223 23.94 -12.66 -4.73
N TRP A 224 23.98 -13.94 -5.08
CA TRP A 224 25.15 -14.78 -4.82
C TRP A 224 26.18 -14.71 -5.95
N GLY A 225 27.46 -14.93 -5.64
CA GLY A 225 28.53 -15.03 -6.64
C GLY A 225 29.07 -13.68 -7.08
N TRP A 226 28.84 -12.63 -6.29
CA TRP A 226 29.30 -11.27 -6.61
C TRP A 226 30.79 -11.06 -6.36
N GLU A 227 31.50 -12.07 -5.86
CA GLU A 227 32.97 -12.09 -5.79
C GLU A 227 33.62 -11.99 -7.18
N TRP A 228 32.90 -12.41 -8.24
CA TRP A 228 33.41 -12.43 -9.60
C TRP A 228 33.23 -11.04 -10.23
N LYS A 229 34.31 -10.44 -10.73
CA LYS A 229 34.34 -9.03 -11.19
C LYS A 229 33.25 -8.65 -12.21
N GLU A 230 32.85 -9.57 -13.09
CA GLU A 230 31.85 -9.31 -14.13
C GLU A 230 30.42 -9.76 -13.76
N TYR A 231 30.28 -10.58 -12.72
CA TYR A 231 28.98 -11.16 -12.35
C TYR A 231 27.95 -10.13 -11.87
N PRO A 232 28.28 -9.11 -11.05
CA PRO A 232 27.32 -8.11 -10.59
C PRO A 232 26.57 -7.40 -11.72
N ALA A 233 27.27 -7.06 -12.81
CA ALA A 233 26.65 -6.44 -13.98
C ALA A 233 25.66 -7.40 -14.66
N ILE A 234 26.08 -8.65 -14.88
CA ILE A 234 25.25 -9.70 -15.48
C ILE A 234 24.00 -9.95 -14.63
N ALA A 235 24.15 -10.07 -13.32
CA ALA A 235 23.04 -10.27 -12.39
C ALA A 235 22.01 -9.14 -12.50
N VAL A 236 22.44 -7.87 -12.46
CA VAL A 236 21.52 -6.73 -12.60
C VAL A 236 20.78 -6.78 -13.94
N TYR A 237 21.48 -7.02 -15.04
CA TYR A 237 20.87 -7.08 -16.36
C TYR A 237 19.86 -8.22 -16.51
N ILE A 238 20.22 -9.42 -16.05
CA ILE A 238 19.31 -10.57 -16.04
C ILE A 238 18.07 -10.26 -15.20
N GLY A 239 18.25 -9.74 -13.99
CA GLY A 239 17.16 -9.38 -13.10
C GLY A 239 16.20 -8.38 -13.74
N VAL A 240 16.73 -7.27 -14.26
CA VAL A 240 15.94 -6.21 -14.90
C VAL A 240 15.21 -6.71 -16.14
N VAL A 241 15.87 -7.44 -17.03
CA VAL A 241 15.27 -7.94 -18.28
C VAL A 241 14.19 -8.99 -17.99
N VAL A 242 14.46 -9.96 -17.13
CA VAL A 242 13.50 -11.02 -16.78
C VAL A 242 12.28 -10.41 -16.08
N THR A 243 12.49 -9.48 -15.14
CA THR A 243 11.37 -8.75 -14.51
C THR A 243 10.59 -7.93 -15.52
N ALA A 244 11.26 -7.28 -16.47
CA ALA A 244 10.60 -6.51 -17.50
C ALA A 244 9.71 -7.37 -18.41
N ILE A 245 10.22 -8.52 -18.83
CA ILE A 245 9.48 -9.49 -19.65
C ILE A 245 8.27 -10.01 -18.87
N ILE A 246 8.46 -10.43 -17.62
CA ILE A 246 7.39 -11.03 -16.82
C ILE A 246 6.27 -10.02 -16.57
N LEU A 247 6.60 -8.80 -16.16
CA LEU A 247 5.58 -7.78 -15.87
C LEU A 247 4.87 -7.27 -17.14
N ARG A 248 5.55 -7.18 -18.28
CA ARG A 248 4.92 -6.64 -19.50
C ARG A 248 4.16 -7.68 -20.31
N PHE A 249 4.73 -8.85 -20.55
CA PHE A 249 4.10 -9.84 -21.42
C PHE A 249 2.98 -10.61 -20.70
N PHE A 250 3.18 -10.98 -19.43
CA PHE A 250 2.19 -11.80 -18.73
C PHE A 250 1.04 -10.99 -18.13
N SER A 251 1.25 -9.72 -17.77
CA SER A 251 0.14 -8.83 -17.35
C SER A 251 -0.78 -8.50 -18.54
N GLN A 252 -0.23 -8.20 -19.73
CA GLN A 252 -1.05 -7.89 -20.91
C GLN A 252 -1.90 -9.07 -21.41
N GLN A 253 -1.39 -10.30 -21.35
CA GLN A 253 -2.16 -11.47 -21.77
C GLN A 253 -3.30 -11.82 -20.80
N GLN A 254 -3.12 -11.58 -19.50
CA GLN A 254 -4.14 -11.90 -18.48
C GLN A 254 -5.26 -10.86 -18.40
N ALA A 255 -5.00 -9.60 -18.79
CA ALA A 255 -6.03 -8.56 -18.89
C ALA A 255 -7.22 -8.95 -19.78
N ASN A 256 -7.01 -9.86 -20.75
CA ASN A 256 -8.07 -10.33 -21.66
C ASN A 256 -8.80 -11.59 -21.15
N ALA A 257 -8.29 -12.29 -20.13
CA ALA A 257 -8.79 -13.62 -19.74
C ALA A 257 -9.28 -13.73 -18.29
N SER A 258 -8.79 -12.91 -17.35
CA SER A 258 -9.36 -12.76 -16.00
C SER A 258 -8.58 -11.73 -15.17
N PRO A 259 -9.24 -10.97 -14.27
CA PRO A 259 -8.58 -9.99 -13.41
C PRO A 259 -7.86 -10.69 -12.24
N VAL A 260 -6.80 -11.44 -12.55
CA VAL A 260 -5.88 -11.94 -11.54
C VAL A 260 -5.09 -10.73 -11.02
N LYS A 261 -5.31 -10.37 -9.74
CA LYS A 261 -4.59 -9.26 -9.09
C LYS A 261 -3.12 -9.66 -8.88
N ILE A 262 -2.27 -9.27 -9.82
CA ILE A 262 -0.81 -9.28 -9.69
C ILE A 262 -0.45 -8.18 -8.68
N ASN A 263 0.20 -8.52 -7.56
CA ASN A 263 0.84 -7.52 -6.70
C ASN A 263 2.34 -7.48 -7.04
N PRO A 264 2.80 -6.58 -7.93
CA PRO A 264 4.19 -6.51 -8.37
C PRO A 264 5.13 -5.90 -7.30
N GLY A 265 4.60 -5.40 -6.18
CA GLY A 265 5.36 -4.64 -5.19
C GLY A 265 6.58 -5.39 -4.65
N PHE A 266 6.47 -6.69 -4.37
CA PHE A 266 7.59 -7.51 -3.87
C PHE A 266 8.73 -7.64 -4.89
N VAL A 267 8.38 -7.83 -6.16
CA VAL A 267 9.36 -7.93 -7.26
C VAL A 267 10.07 -6.60 -7.48
N ILE A 268 9.32 -5.49 -7.48
CA ILE A 268 9.90 -4.14 -7.61
C ILE A 268 10.84 -3.85 -6.43
N TYR A 269 10.44 -4.24 -5.22
CA TYR A 269 11.29 -4.12 -4.03
C TYR A 269 12.58 -4.94 -4.17
N ALA A 270 12.49 -6.22 -4.52
CA ALA A 270 13.68 -7.07 -4.70
C ALA A 270 14.62 -6.53 -5.78
N LEU A 271 14.07 -6.06 -6.91
CA LEU A 271 14.85 -5.40 -7.96
C LEU A 271 15.54 -4.12 -7.45
N SER A 272 14.85 -3.35 -6.60
CA SER A 272 15.42 -2.14 -5.99
C SER A 272 16.58 -2.47 -5.07
N VAL A 273 16.46 -3.52 -4.24
CA VAL A 273 17.57 -3.99 -3.38
C VAL A 273 18.77 -4.42 -4.22
N LEU A 274 18.54 -5.14 -5.32
CA LEU A 274 19.59 -5.55 -6.27
C LEU A 274 20.34 -4.34 -6.87
N LEU A 275 19.59 -3.33 -7.33
CA LEU A 275 20.16 -2.09 -7.90
C LEU A 275 20.91 -1.26 -6.86
N ILE A 276 20.35 -1.10 -5.66
CA ILE A 276 21.01 -0.37 -4.57
C ILE A 276 22.35 -1.02 -4.25
N ARG A 277 22.39 -2.35 -4.15
CA ARG A 277 23.63 -3.09 -3.91
C ARG A 277 24.66 -2.89 -5.03
N ALA A 278 24.22 -2.98 -6.28
CA ALA A 278 25.07 -2.78 -7.46
C ALA A 278 25.73 -1.39 -7.48
N ILE A 279 24.93 -0.35 -7.23
CA ILE A 279 25.35 1.04 -7.37
C ILE A 279 26.15 1.51 -6.16
N PHE A 280 25.67 1.28 -4.93
CA PHE A 280 26.25 1.90 -3.74
C PHE A 280 27.30 1.04 -3.03
N ILE A 281 27.21 -0.29 -3.15
CA ILE A 281 28.07 -1.20 -2.37
C ILE A 281 29.21 -1.72 -3.24
N VAL A 282 28.89 -2.25 -4.42
CA VAL A 282 29.92 -2.70 -5.37
C VAL A 282 30.54 -1.52 -6.13
N ASN A 283 29.87 -0.36 -6.16
CA ASN A 283 30.30 0.81 -6.92
C ASN A 283 30.51 0.48 -8.40
N LEU A 284 29.55 -0.26 -8.99
CA LEU A 284 29.57 -0.52 -10.43
C LEU A 284 29.55 0.81 -11.20
N PRO A 285 30.30 0.92 -12.31
CA PRO A 285 30.28 2.12 -13.14
C PRO A 285 28.84 2.42 -13.57
N ILE A 286 28.30 3.55 -13.14
CA ILE A 286 26.92 3.96 -13.43
C ILE A 286 26.66 3.96 -14.94
N GLN A 287 27.72 4.28 -15.69
CA GLN A 287 27.85 4.12 -17.13
C GLN A 287 27.30 2.79 -17.67
N GLN A 288 27.73 1.67 -17.09
CA GLN A 288 27.32 0.33 -17.50
C GLN A 288 25.89 0.01 -17.09
N LEU A 289 25.29 0.77 -16.18
CA LEU A 289 23.95 0.52 -15.65
C LEU A 289 22.87 1.40 -16.30
N GLY A 290 23.24 2.32 -17.20
CA GLY A 290 22.30 3.27 -17.83
C GLY A 290 21.10 2.58 -18.47
N LEU A 291 21.32 1.50 -19.23
CA LEU A 291 20.22 0.73 -19.83
C LEU A 291 19.35 0.06 -18.78
N ALA A 292 19.93 -0.54 -17.74
CA ALA A 292 19.19 -1.19 -16.66
C ALA A 292 18.28 -0.20 -15.91
N ILE A 293 18.80 1.00 -15.61
CA ILE A 293 18.05 2.11 -15.01
C ILE A 293 16.93 2.58 -15.96
N GLY A 294 17.21 2.69 -17.25
CA GLY A 294 16.22 3.06 -18.26
C GLY A 294 15.06 2.05 -18.38
N VAL A 295 15.36 0.75 -18.37
CA VAL A 295 14.34 -0.31 -18.35
C VAL A 295 13.49 -0.24 -17.07
N CYS A 296 14.09 0.06 -15.92
CA CYS A 296 13.34 0.26 -14.67
C CYS A 296 12.38 1.46 -14.76
N GLY A 297 12.83 2.60 -15.31
CA GLY A 297 11.97 3.76 -15.56
C GLY A 297 10.83 3.45 -16.52
N TRP A 298 11.10 2.64 -17.56
CA TRP A 298 10.09 2.17 -18.50
C TRP A 298 9.08 1.18 -17.88
N LEU A 299 9.49 0.36 -16.91
CA LEU A 299 8.61 -0.57 -16.21
C LEU A 299 7.55 0.14 -15.36
N MET A 300 7.93 1.24 -14.71
CA MET A 300 7.03 2.02 -13.84
C MET A 300 5.82 2.59 -14.60
N GLN A 301 5.95 2.83 -15.91
CA GLN A 301 4.83 3.26 -16.76
C GLN A 301 3.71 2.21 -16.85
N GLY A 302 4.06 0.92 -16.85
CA GLY A 302 3.11 -0.19 -16.98
C GLY A 302 2.21 -0.34 -15.76
N ALA A 303 2.78 -0.20 -14.56
CA ALA A 303 2.06 -0.32 -13.30
C ALA A 303 0.94 0.74 -13.14
N SER A 304 1.09 1.92 -13.75
CA SER A 304 0.07 2.97 -13.75
C SER A 304 -1.19 2.65 -14.58
N PHE A 305 -1.16 1.64 -15.46
CA PHE A 305 -2.32 1.22 -16.25
C PHE A 305 -3.23 0.23 -15.50
N GLU A 306 -2.69 -0.57 -14.58
CA GLU A 306 -3.44 -1.63 -13.88
C GLU A 306 -4.38 -1.09 -12.78
N GLU A 307 -4.09 0.05 -12.15
CA GLU A 307 -4.99 0.66 -11.15
C GLU A 307 -6.28 1.24 -11.75
N GLN A 308 -6.29 1.59 -13.04
CA GLN A 308 -7.44 2.24 -13.69
C GLN A 308 -8.47 1.24 -14.25
N GLY A 309 -8.10 -0.03 -14.46
CA GLY A 309 -9.03 -1.08 -14.87
C GLY A 309 -9.80 -1.74 -13.71
N GLY A 310 -9.38 -1.51 -12.46
CA GLY A 310 -9.87 -2.24 -11.29
C GLY A 310 -10.99 -1.59 -10.47
N GLN A 311 -11.39 -0.35 -10.78
CA GLN A 311 -12.44 0.38 -10.03
C GLN A 311 -13.80 0.47 -10.74
N GLY A 312 -13.95 -0.12 -11.93
CA GLY A 312 -15.22 -0.12 -12.69
C GLY A 312 -16.18 -1.29 -12.39
N GLY A 313 -15.85 -2.21 -11.49
CA GLY A 313 -16.54 -3.50 -11.35
C GLY A 313 -17.18 -3.81 -10.00
N GLN A 314 -17.29 -2.85 -9.07
CA GLN A 314 -17.98 -3.06 -7.79
C GLN A 314 -19.28 -2.26 -7.77
N GLY A 315 -20.31 -2.82 -8.40
CA GLY A 315 -21.62 -2.17 -8.42
C GLY A 315 -22.69 -2.97 -9.18
N ALA A 316 -22.84 -4.26 -8.93
CA ALA A 316 -24.09 -5.02 -9.14
C ALA A 316 -23.91 -6.49 -8.79
N SER A 317 -24.02 -6.83 -7.50
CA SER A 317 -24.30 -8.22 -7.06
C SER A 317 -25.01 -8.17 -5.71
N PHE A 318 -26.17 -7.54 -5.70
CA PHE A 318 -27.23 -7.87 -4.74
C PHE A 318 -28.32 -8.56 -5.55
N GLU A 319 -28.19 -9.88 -5.69
CA GLU A 319 -29.31 -10.71 -6.11
C GLU A 319 -29.62 -11.65 -4.94
N GLY A 320 -30.82 -11.47 -4.41
CA GLY A 320 -31.24 -11.95 -3.11
C GLY A 320 -31.42 -13.46 -3.02
N GLN A 321 -31.11 -13.98 -1.84
CA GLN A 321 -31.73 -15.19 -1.33
C GLN A 321 -33.20 -14.91 -1.00
N GLY A 322 -34.11 -15.65 -1.64
CA GLY A 322 -35.52 -15.73 -1.28
C GLY A 322 -36.10 -17.01 -1.88
N GLY A 323 -36.49 -17.95 -1.02
CA GLY A 323 -36.93 -19.28 -1.42
C GLY A 323 -38.41 -19.41 -1.82
N GLN A 324 -38.71 -20.60 -2.36
CA GLN A 324 -39.96 -21.36 -2.38
C GLN A 324 -41.22 -20.79 -3.07
N GLY A 325 -41.75 -21.58 -4.03
CA GLY A 325 -43.18 -21.90 -4.09
C GLY A 325 -43.87 -21.81 -5.45
N GLY A 326 -44.35 -22.96 -5.97
CA GLY A 326 -45.73 -23.11 -6.44
C GLY A 326 -46.11 -22.80 -7.90
N GLN A 327 -46.24 -23.88 -8.69
CA GLN A 327 -47.30 -24.23 -9.66
C GLN A 327 -48.17 -23.15 -10.35
N GLY A 328 -48.23 -23.26 -11.70
CA GLY A 328 -49.50 -23.38 -12.44
C GLY A 328 -49.94 -22.20 -13.33
N GLY A 329 -50.26 -22.47 -14.61
CA GLY A 329 -51.25 -21.68 -15.36
C GLY A 329 -50.89 -21.21 -16.77
N GLN A 330 -51.30 -22.01 -17.76
CA GLN A 330 -51.71 -21.71 -19.15
C GLN A 330 -51.71 -20.26 -19.70
N GLY A 331 -51.00 -20.07 -20.83
CA GLY A 331 -51.57 -19.70 -22.14
C GLY A 331 -52.07 -18.27 -22.40
N ARG A 332 -51.39 -17.55 -23.31
CA ARG A 332 -51.95 -17.06 -24.60
C ARG A 332 -50.94 -16.24 -25.41
N ASP A 333 -50.96 -16.48 -26.71
CA ASP A 333 -50.35 -15.67 -27.77
C ASP A 333 -50.78 -14.20 -27.71
N PHE A 334 -49.85 -13.27 -28.01
CA PHE A 334 -50.14 -12.13 -28.88
C PHE A 334 -48.82 -11.54 -29.40
N SER A 335 -48.64 -11.65 -30.71
CA SER A 335 -47.65 -10.93 -31.51
C SER A 335 -48.02 -9.44 -31.52
N ASP A 336 -47.06 -8.56 -31.21
CA ASP A 336 -46.99 -7.22 -31.79
C ASP A 336 -45.56 -6.69 -31.64
N SER A 337 -44.75 -7.01 -32.65
CA SER A 337 -43.59 -6.22 -33.01
C SER A 337 -44.08 -4.91 -33.62
N GLN A 338 -43.77 -3.77 -33.01
CA GLN A 338 -43.04 -2.66 -33.64
C GLN A 338 -43.18 -1.29 -32.94
N PHE A 339 -42.01 -0.69 -32.71
CA PHE A 339 -41.72 0.75 -32.66
C PHE A 339 -42.33 1.60 -31.53
N LEU A 340 -41.51 1.84 -30.50
CA LEU A 340 -40.99 3.19 -30.16
C LEU A 340 -39.84 3.05 -29.16
N ASN A 341 -38.69 2.57 -29.66
CA ASN A 341 -37.43 2.61 -28.94
C ASN A 341 -36.91 4.06 -28.98
N HIS A 342 -37.35 4.90 -28.05
CA HIS A 342 -36.77 6.22 -27.82
C HIS A 342 -35.54 6.06 -26.91
N GLN A 343 -34.51 5.40 -27.43
CA GLN A 343 -33.17 5.48 -26.86
C GLN A 343 -32.60 6.86 -27.18
N SER A 344 -32.82 7.80 -26.27
CA SER A 344 -32.04 9.02 -26.18
C SER A 344 -30.55 8.68 -26.23
N PRO A 345 -29.73 9.36 -27.05
CA PRO A 345 -28.30 9.14 -27.05
C PRO A 345 -27.79 9.61 -25.70
N ILE A 346 -27.50 8.68 -24.80
CA ILE A 346 -26.67 8.96 -23.64
C ILE A 346 -25.32 9.32 -24.24
N THR A 347 -25.11 10.63 -24.42
CA THR A 347 -23.81 11.22 -24.62
C THR A 347 -22.89 10.60 -23.60
N ASN A 348 -22.04 9.70 -24.08
CA ASN A 348 -20.96 9.09 -23.35
C ASN A 348 -19.98 10.24 -23.06
N ARG A 349 -20.29 11.07 -22.06
CA ARG A 349 -19.34 12.04 -21.52
C ARG A 349 -18.25 11.19 -20.90
N GLN A 350 -17.18 10.96 -21.66
CA GLN A 350 -15.88 10.58 -21.12
C GLN A 350 -15.58 11.53 -19.97
N PHE A 351 -15.80 11.04 -18.75
CA PHE A 351 -15.27 11.68 -17.58
C PHE A 351 -13.74 11.69 -17.76
N PRO A 352 -13.07 12.84 -17.65
CA PRO A 352 -11.62 12.90 -17.76
C PRO A 352 -11.05 11.94 -16.72
N ASN A 353 -10.33 10.94 -17.22
CA ASN A 353 -9.64 9.90 -16.48
C ASN A 353 -8.93 10.53 -15.27
N ARG A 354 -9.50 10.37 -14.08
CA ARG A 354 -8.98 10.99 -12.85
C ARG A 354 -7.82 10.12 -12.37
N GLN A 355 -6.66 10.29 -13.03
CA GLN A 355 -5.40 9.67 -12.62
C GLN A 355 -5.19 9.90 -11.13
N SER A 356 -5.04 8.82 -10.36
CA SER A 356 -4.75 8.89 -8.93
C SER A 356 -3.42 9.66 -8.73
N PRO A 357 -3.26 10.41 -7.62
CA PRO A 357 -2.00 11.10 -7.33
C PRO A 357 -0.79 10.16 -7.31
N VAL A 358 -1.00 8.88 -6.98
CA VAL A 358 0.02 7.82 -6.99
C VAL A 358 0.50 7.52 -8.41
N THR A 359 -0.41 7.32 -9.37
CA THR A 359 -0.03 7.06 -10.78
C THR A 359 0.76 8.21 -11.39
N LYS A 360 0.40 9.46 -11.09
CA LYS A 360 1.15 10.64 -11.55
C LYS A 360 2.56 10.69 -10.95
N THR A 361 2.68 10.39 -9.66
CA THR A 361 3.98 10.40 -8.96
C THR A 361 4.90 9.33 -9.52
N LEU A 362 4.38 8.11 -9.72
CA LEU A 362 5.12 7.00 -10.29
C LEU A 362 5.60 7.27 -11.72
N GLU A 363 4.76 7.91 -12.53
CA GLU A 363 5.12 8.30 -13.89
C GLU A 363 6.21 9.39 -13.94
N ILE A 364 6.17 10.35 -13.01
CA ILE A 364 7.23 11.36 -12.86
C ILE A 364 8.54 10.68 -12.47
N ILE A 365 8.50 9.73 -11.53
CA ILE A 365 9.69 8.97 -11.11
C ILE A 365 10.26 8.19 -12.30
N GLY A 366 9.41 7.51 -13.08
CA GLY A 366 9.82 6.80 -14.30
C GLY A 366 10.46 7.72 -15.35
N ALA A 367 9.90 8.91 -15.55
CA ALA A 367 10.45 9.91 -16.47
C ALA A 367 11.82 10.45 -15.99
N ILE A 368 11.97 10.69 -14.68
CA ILE A 368 13.24 11.11 -14.08
C ILE A 368 14.30 10.02 -14.24
N LEU A 369 13.95 8.75 -13.97
CA LEU A 369 14.84 7.60 -14.15
C LEU A 369 15.31 7.48 -15.60
N LEU A 370 14.40 7.62 -16.58
CA LEU A 370 14.76 7.62 -18.00
C LEU A 370 15.65 8.79 -18.39
N PHE A 371 15.40 9.98 -17.85
CA PHE A 371 16.26 11.15 -18.09
C PHE A 371 17.66 10.98 -17.49
N ILE A 372 17.75 10.44 -16.27
CA ILE A 372 19.04 10.12 -15.63
C ILE A 372 19.77 9.06 -16.45
N ALA A 373 19.10 7.98 -16.85
CA ALA A 373 19.67 6.96 -17.72
C ALA A 373 20.20 7.55 -19.03
N TRP A 374 19.45 8.45 -19.63
CA TRP A 374 19.85 9.16 -20.84
C TRP A 374 21.09 10.03 -20.63
N LEU A 375 21.14 10.84 -19.55
CA LEU A 375 22.30 11.65 -19.19
C LEU A 375 23.56 10.80 -18.95
N VAL A 376 23.41 9.69 -18.25
CA VAL A 376 24.50 8.74 -17.99
C VAL A 376 25.06 8.21 -19.32
N CYS A 377 24.19 7.83 -20.26
CA CYS A 377 24.61 7.35 -21.57
C CYS A 377 25.27 8.41 -22.47
N LEU A 378 25.08 9.71 -22.23
CA LEU A 378 25.79 10.76 -22.98
C LEU A 378 27.28 10.81 -22.68
N THR A 379 27.69 10.31 -21.50
CA THR A 379 29.08 10.37 -21.03
C THR A 379 29.95 9.20 -21.49
N GLU A 380 29.39 8.25 -22.24
CA GLU A 380 30.01 6.95 -22.49
C GLU A 380 30.33 6.61 -23.96
N THR A 381 31.20 5.63 -24.11
CA THR A 381 31.77 5.08 -25.35
C THR A 381 30.97 3.93 -25.95
N PHE A 382 29.96 3.37 -25.26
CA PHE A 382 29.15 2.24 -25.73
C PHE A 382 27.86 2.69 -26.44
N PRO A 383 27.86 2.83 -27.79
CA PRO A 383 26.75 3.42 -28.52
C PRO A 383 25.46 2.59 -28.49
N TRP A 384 25.55 1.27 -28.26
CA TRP A 384 24.40 0.37 -28.19
C TRP A 384 23.52 0.63 -26.95
N GLN A 385 24.11 0.98 -25.80
CA GLN A 385 23.35 1.31 -24.59
C GLN A 385 22.56 2.60 -24.76
N ALA A 386 23.21 3.62 -25.34
CA ALA A 386 22.57 4.89 -25.64
C ALA A 386 21.40 4.71 -26.63
N MET A 387 21.56 3.86 -27.64
CA MET A 387 20.49 3.53 -28.58
C MET A 387 19.30 2.83 -27.88
N GLY A 388 19.58 1.87 -26.99
CA GLY A 388 18.55 1.17 -26.21
C GLY A 388 17.76 2.10 -25.29
N VAL A 389 18.44 2.98 -24.55
CA VAL A 389 17.79 3.98 -23.68
C VAL A 389 16.99 4.99 -24.51
N SER A 390 17.51 5.44 -25.65
CA SER A 390 16.80 6.36 -26.53
C SER A 390 15.55 5.74 -27.16
N LEU A 391 15.59 4.46 -27.54
CA LEU A 391 14.40 3.73 -28.01
C LEU A 391 13.34 3.60 -26.89
N LEU A 392 13.76 3.25 -25.67
CA LEU A 392 12.88 3.16 -24.50
C LEU A 392 12.26 4.53 -24.16
N GLY A 393 13.08 5.59 -24.18
CA GLY A 393 12.64 6.97 -23.97
C GLY A 393 11.64 7.42 -25.03
N LEU A 394 11.94 7.18 -26.31
CA LEU A 394 11.03 7.50 -27.41
C LEU A 394 9.69 6.80 -27.27
N HIS A 395 9.70 5.50 -26.94
CA HIS A 395 8.47 4.74 -26.69
C HIS A 395 7.69 5.30 -25.50
N PHE A 396 8.36 5.59 -24.38
CA PHE A 396 7.74 6.16 -23.18
C PHE A 396 7.06 7.50 -23.47
N PHE A 397 7.78 8.45 -24.07
CA PHE A 397 7.26 9.78 -24.37
C PHE A 397 6.22 9.76 -25.49
N THR A 398 6.30 8.84 -26.45
CA THR A 398 5.28 8.71 -27.51
C THR A 398 3.95 8.24 -26.92
N GLN A 399 3.97 7.27 -26.00
CA GLN A 399 2.76 6.84 -25.30
C GLN A 399 2.15 7.97 -24.46
N ARG A 400 2.99 8.72 -23.74
CA ARG A 400 2.57 9.85 -22.91
C ARG A 400 2.01 11.00 -23.75
N LEU A 401 2.65 11.33 -24.86
CA LEU A 401 2.20 12.34 -25.81
C LEU A 401 0.85 11.98 -26.42
N ARG A 402 0.64 10.70 -26.76
CA ARG A 402 -0.64 10.21 -27.28
C ARG A 402 -1.78 10.34 -26.25
N ARG A 403 -1.46 10.22 -24.95
CA ARG A 403 -2.44 10.28 -23.86
C ARG A 403 -2.76 11.71 -23.42
N ASP A 404 -1.73 12.52 -23.19
CA ASP A 404 -1.86 13.80 -22.47
C ASP A 404 -1.51 15.02 -23.34
N TRP A 405 -1.00 14.82 -24.56
CA TRP A 405 -0.69 15.87 -25.53
C TRP A 405 0.19 17.02 -24.99
N LEU A 406 1.14 16.71 -24.10
CA LEU A 406 2.03 17.71 -23.50
C LEU A 406 3.14 18.15 -24.47
N ARG A 407 3.29 19.48 -24.62
CA ARG A 407 4.39 20.09 -25.39
C ARG A 407 5.79 19.72 -24.89
N ARG A 408 5.94 19.42 -23.60
CA ARG A 408 7.22 19.00 -23.01
C ARG A 408 7.68 17.64 -23.53
N ASP A 409 6.75 16.73 -23.79
CA ASP A 409 7.06 15.39 -24.31
C ASP A 409 7.48 15.44 -25.78
N LEU A 410 6.89 16.35 -26.58
CA LEU A 410 7.34 16.63 -27.95
C LEU A 410 8.81 17.09 -27.99
N PHE A 411 9.17 18.02 -27.11
CA PHE A 411 10.54 18.51 -27.02
C PHE A 411 11.52 17.40 -26.61
N ALA A 412 11.13 16.56 -25.64
CA ALA A 412 11.93 15.39 -25.24
C ALA A 412 12.12 14.40 -26.40
N ILE A 413 11.05 14.06 -27.14
CA ILE A 413 11.12 13.18 -28.32
C ILE A 413 12.05 13.77 -29.39
N PHE A 414 11.96 15.08 -29.64
CA PHE A 414 12.81 15.76 -30.61
C PHE A 414 14.30 15.67 -30.22
N ILE A 415 14.65 15.95 -28.96
CA ILE A 415 16.03 15.85 -28.47
C ILE A 415 16.54 14.41 -28.55
N ILE A 416 15.75 13.44 -28.09
CA ILE A 416 16.13 12.02 -28.11
C ILE A 416 16.30 11.53 -29.56
N GLY A 417 15.40 11.92 -30.46
CA GLY A 417 15.48 11.57 -31.88
C GLY A 417 16.69 12.19 -32.58
N TRP A 418 17.01 13.45 -32.27
CA TRP A 418 18.19 14.13 -32.78
C TRP A 418 19.50 13.42 -32.35
N GLN A 419 19.60 13.07 -31.07
CA GLN A 419 20.76 12.35 -30.55
C GLN A 419 20.85 10.92 -31.09
N ALA A 420 19.73 10.22 -31.27
CA ALA A 420 19.70 8.89 -31.90
C ALA A 420 20.24 8.92 -33.34
N HIS A 421 19.97 9.99 -34.10
CA HIS A 421 20.51 10.17 -35.45
C HIS A 421 22.05 10.24 -35.44
N PHE A 422 22.63 10.98 -34.49
CA PHE A 422 24.09 11.07 -34.33
C PHE A 422 24.73 9.73 -33.90
N LEU A 423 24.03 8.96 -33.07
CA LEU A 423 24.47 7.62 -32.63
C LEU A 423 24.44 6.59 -33.75
N ILE A 424 23.46 6.64 -34.66
CA ILE A 424 23.39 5.77 -35.84
C ILE A 424 24.63 5.98 -36.72
N GLY A 425 25.06 7.22 -36.91
CA GLY A 425 26.29 7.54 -37.64
C GLY A 425 27.56 7.00 -36.99
N ARG A 426 27.55 6.78 -35.67
CA ARG A 426 28.67 6.19 -34.90
C ARG A 426 28.65 4.66 -34.85
N LEU A 427 27.49 4.04 -35.13
CA LEU A 427 27.29 2.59 -35.11
C LEU A 427 27.72 1.91 -36.42
N ILE A 428 27.78 2.67 -37.52
CA ILE A 428 28.32 2.22 -38.80
C ILE A 428 29.84 2.31 -38.69
N PRO A 429 30.59 1.19 -38.62
CA PRO A 429 32.05 1.26 -38.69
C PRO A 429 32.40 1.91 -40.01
N GLY A 430 33.18 3.00 -39.96
CA GLY A 430 33.70 3.67 -41.14
C GLY A 430 34.58 2.71 -41.94
N GLY A 431 33.95 1.96 -42.84
CA GLY A 431 34.62 1.28 -43.93
C GLY A 431 34.76 2.24 -45.10
N ILE A 432 35.61 3.26 -44.94
CA ILE A 432 36.39 3.95 -45.99
C ILE A 432 37.49 4.79 -45.34
#